data_AF-A0A0D0EYA2-F1
#
_entry.id   AF-A0A0D0EYA2-F1
#
_cell.length_a   1.000
_cell.length_b   1.000
_cell.length_c   1.000
_cell.angle_alpha   90.00
_cell.angle_beta   90.00
_cell.angle_gamma   90.00
#
_symmetry.space_group_name_H-M   'P 1'
#
loop_
_entity.id
_entity.type
_entity.pdbx_description
1 polymer ?
#
loop_
_entity_poly.entity_id
_entity_poly.type
_entity_poly.pdbx_seq_one_letter_code
_entity_poly.pdbx_strand_id
1 'polypeptide(L)'
;MKRTLTILSSTIFLGCSNPHIFVLNDTKQNKYFVSESINQAFEKNEIDRSPLIVINGIPFRYNKDQDTIILPLKKSDIISLDFLNKNSSRIIYNEKENDGAIIIGAKIQNK
;
A
#
# COMPACT_ATOMS: atom_id res chain seq x y z
N MET A 1 -38.91 43.44 -11.39
CA MET A 1 -37.90 42.89 -12.31
C MET A 1 -36.77 42.30 -11.46
N LYS A 2 -36.65 40.96 -11.38
CA LYS A 2 -35.55 40.14 -11.99
C LYS A 2 -34.16 40.73 -11.65
N ARG A 3 -33.20 40.03 -11.03
CA ARG A 3 -32.76 38.67 -11.32
C ARG A 3 -31.66 38.22 -10.33
N THR A 4 -31.87 37.04 -9.75
CA THR A 4 -30.90 35.94 -9.49
C THR A 4 -29.62 36.16 -8.68
N LEU A 5 -29.69 35.61 -7.46
CA LEU A 5 -28.73 34.76 -6.75
C LEU A 5 -27.67 34.07 -7.62
N THR A 6 -26.39 34.15 -7.20
CA THR A 6 -25.43 33.06 -7.44
C THR A 6 -24.48 32.94 -6.26
N ILE A 7 -24.77 31.97 -5.40
CA ILE A 7 -23.85 31.50 -4.34
C ILE A 7 -22.84 30.61 -5.04
N LEU A 8 -21.56 31.03 -5.07
CA LEU A 8 -20.49 30.23 -5.65
C LEU A 8 -20.17 29.07 -4.69
N SER A 9 -20.85 27.95 -4.88
CA SER A 9 -20.55 26.69 -4.21
C SER A 9 -19.28 26.09 -4.84
N SER A 10 -18.13 26.36 -4.23
CA SER A 10 -16.91 25.60 -4.51
C SER A 10 -17.03 24.23 -3.85
N THR A 11 -17.53 23.25 -4.60
CA THR A 11 -17.46 21.85 -4.20
C THR A 11 -16.00 21.40 -4.28
N ILE A 12 -15.38 21.29 -3.12
CA ILE A 12 -14.08 20.66 -2.95
C ILE A 12 -14.29 19.17 -3.25
N PHE A 13 -14.02 18.75 -4.49
CA PHE A 13 -13.82 17.34 -4.81
C PHE A 13 -12.43 16.93 -4.31
N LEU A 14 -12.27 16.81 -2.99
CA LEU A 14 -11.21 15.98 -2.44
C LEU A 14 -11.63 14.54 -2.71
N GLY A 15 -11.29 14.05 -3.91
CA GLY A 15 -11.29 12.63 -4.19
C GLY A 15 -10.24 11.98 -3.30
N CYS A 16 -10.62 11.60 -2.07
CA CYS A 16 -9.81 10.73 -1.23
C CYS A 16 -9.76 9.37 -1.94
N SER A 17 -8.72 9.15 -2.75
CA SER A 17 -8.38 7.80 -3.17
C SER A 17 -7.94 7.04 -1.92
N ASN A 18 -8.74 6.08 -1.47
CA ASN A 18 -8.35 5.26 -0.33
C ASN A 18 -7.16 4.37 -0.74
N PRO A 19 -6.03 4.39 -0.01
CA PRO A 19 -4.96 3.44 -0.26
C PRO A 19 -5.45 2.01 -0.03
N HIS A 20 -4.87 1.04 -0.74
CA HIS A 20 -5.19 -0.37 -0.54
C HIS A 20 -4.94 -0.79 0.91
N ILE A 21 -5.83 -1.63 1.45
CA ILE A 21 -5.65 -2.23 2.76
C ILE A 21 -4.91 -3.55 2.58
N PHE A 22 -3.68 -3.62 3.08
CA PHE A 22 -2.88 -4.85 3.05
C PHE A 22 -3.07 -5.61 4.34
N VAL A 23 -3.56 -6.86 4.27
CA VAL A 23 -3.81 -7.70 5.45
C VAL A 23 -3.02 -9.00 5.38
N LEU A 24 -2.60 -9.51 6.52
CA LEU A 24 -1.94 -10.81 6.65
C LEU A 24 -2.98 -11.94 6.66
N ASN A 25 -2.57 -13.12 6.19
CA ASN A 25 -3.33 -14.36 6.34
C ASN A 25 -3.22 -14.89 7.79
N ASP A 26 -3.72 -14.09 8.73
CA ASP A 26 -3.68 -14.31 10.16
C ASP A 26 -5.07 -14.00 10.78
N THR A 27 -5.20 -14.21 12.09
CA THR A 27 -6.46 -14.05 12.81
C THR A 27 -6.48 -12.78 13.67
N LYS A 28 -7.69 -12.29 13.96
CA LYS A 28 -7.94 -11.17 14.89
C LYS A 28 -7.13 -9.91 14.53
N GLN A 29 -6.42 -9.33 15.49
CA GLN A 29 -5.66 -8.09 15.31
C GLN A 29 -4.38 -8.28 14.50
N ASN A 30 -3.80 -9.49 14.51
CA ASN A 30 -2.53 -9.76 13.82
C ASN A 30 -2.63 -9.57 12.31
N LYS A 31 -3.83 -9.76 11.72
CA LYS A 31 -4.04 -9.55 10.29
C LYS A 31 -3.78 -8.11 9.84
N TYR A 32 -3.87 -7.13 10.75
CA TYR A 32 -3.65 -5.71 10.45
C TYR A 32 -2.24 -5.22 10.77
N PHE A 33 -1.34 -6.10 11.21
CA PHE A 33 0.00 -5.71 11.66
C PHE A 33 0.79 -4.90 10.61
N VAL A 34 0.72 -5.31 9.35
CA VAL A 34 1.39 -4.58 8.25
C VAL A 34 0.60 -3.37 7.78
N SER A 35 -0.73 -3.38 7.93
CA SER A 35 -1.59 -2.29 7.44
C SER A 35 -1.22 -0.96 8.08
N GLU A 36 -0.95 -0.97 9.39
CA GLU A 36 -0.59 0.24 10.14
C GLU A 36 0.71 0.87 9.61
N SER A 37 1.77 0.08 9.46
CA SER A 37 3.06 0.57 8.94
C SER A 37 2.96 1.05 7.49
N ILE A 38 2.20 0.33 6.65
CA ILE A 38 1.99 0.73 5.25
C ILE A 38 1.21 2.04 5.16
N ASN A 39 0.18 2.22 6.00
CA ASN A 39 -0.57 3.47 6.05
C ASN A 39 0.33 4.66 6.46
N GLN A 40 1.21 4.47 7.44
CA GLN A 40 2.19 5.49 7.81
C GLN A 40 3.15 5.83 6.66
N ALA A 41 3.57 4.83 5.87
CA ALA A 41 4.42 5.05 4.71
C ALA A 41 3.70 5.83 3.59
N PHE A 42 2.39 5.58 3.40
CA PHE A 42 1.56 6.40 2.51
C PHE A 42 1.44 7.85 3.01
N GLU A 43 1.14 8.05 4.30
CA GLU A 43 1.01 9.39 4.90
C GLU A 43 2.30 10.21 4.79
N LYS A 44 3.46 9.54 4.89
CA LYS A 44 4.79 10.15 4.74
C LYS A 44 5.23 10.33 3.29
N ASN A 45 4.44 9.90 2.30
CA ASN A 45 4.82 9.85 0.88
C ASN A 45 6.09 9.03 0.61
N GLU A 46 6.38 8.03 1.43
CA GLU A 46 7.47 7.08 1.20
C GLU A 46 7.10 6.10 0.09
N ILE A 47 5.82 5.76 -0.04
CA ILE A 47 5.23 4.95 -1.10
C ILE A 47 3.91 5.60 -1.56
N ASP A 48 3.47 5.26 -2.75
CA ASP A 48 2.27 5.79 -3.40
C ASP A 48 1.38 4.62 -3.87
N ARG A 49 0.14 4.89 -4.28
CA ARG A 49 -1.06 4.01 -4.19
C ARG A 49 -0.86 2.57 -4.62
N SER A 50 -0.03 2.29 -5.60
CA SER A 50 0.22 0.94 -6.12
C SER A 50 1.69 0.53 -5.97
N PRO A 51 2.17 0.32 -4.72
CA PRO A 51 3.55 -0.07 -4.49
C PRO A 51 3.78 -1.52 -4.92
N LEU A 52 5.01 -1.85 -5.30
CA LEU A 52 5.41 -3.26 -5.43
C LEU A 52 5.39 -3.91 -4.05
N ILE A 53 5.00 -5.18 -3.96
CA ILE A 53 5.23 -5.97 -2.75
C ILE A 53 6.35 -6.94 -3.05
N VAL A 54 7.34 -7.03 -2.17
CA VAL A 54 8.48 -7.94 -2.32
C VAL A 54 8.64 -8.73 -1.04
N ILE A 55 8.46 -10.04 -1.14
CA ILE A 55 8.58 -10.97 -0.01
C ILE A 55 9.86 -11.77 -0.22
N ASN A 56 10.83 -11.65 0.69
CA ASN A 56 12.13 -12.32 0.59
C ASN A 56 12.83 -12.14 -0.77
N GLY A 57 12.79 -10.91 -1.30
CA GLY A 57 13.40 -10.56 -2.59
C GLY A 57 12.57 -10.97 -3.82
N ILE A 58 11.44 -11.65 -3.63
CA ILE A 58 10.57 -12.10 -4.73
C ILE A 58 9.35 -11.16 -4.85
N PRO A 59 9.10 -10.54 -6.02
CA PRO A 59 7.91 -9.74 -6.24
C PRO A 59 6.62 -10.56 -6.06
N PHE A 60 5.73 -10.09 -5.19
CA PHE A 60 4.40 -10.64 -4.98
C PHE A 60 3.41 -9.89 -5.88
N ARG A 61 2.84 -10.61 -6.85
CA ARG A 61 1.83 -10.08 -7.76
C ARG A 61 0.46 -10.08 -7.07
N TYR A 62 -0.26 -8.97 -7.18
CA TYR A 62 -1.60 -8.80 -6.65
C TYR A 62 -2.46 -7.99 -7.63
N ASN A 63 -3.78 -8.09 -7.49
CA ASN A 63 -4.69 -7.30 -8.30
C ASN A 63 -4.81 -5.87 -7.74
N LYS A 64 -4.31 -4.88 -8.48
CA LYS A 64 -4.33 -3.46 -8.10
C LYS A 64 -5.75 -2.85 -8.09
N ASP A 65 -6.76 -3.55 -8.61
CA ASP A 65 -8.15 -3.08 -8.56
C ASP A 65 -8.88 -3.51 -7.27
N GLN A 66 -8.24 -4.32 -6.40
CA GLN A 66 -8.83 -4.77 -5.15
C GLN A 66 -8.57 -3.79 -4.01
N ASP A 67 -9.62 -3.45 -3.26
CA ASP A 67 -9.50 -2.60 -2.06
C ASP A 67 -8.66 -3.26 -0.95
N THR A 68 -8.74 -4.59 -0.84
CA THR A 68 -8.03 -5.36 0.18
C THR A 68 -7.13 -6.40 -0.46
N ILE A 69 -5.84 -6.36 -0.12
CA ILE A 69 -4.82 -7.28 -0.60
C ILE A 69 -4.41 -8.22 0.54
N ILE A 70 -4.57 -9.52 0.34
CA ILE A 70 -4.19 -10.53 1.32
C ILE A 70 -2.78 -11.01 1.04
N LEU A 71 -1.87 -10.76 1.98
CA LEU A 71 -0.51 -11.28 1.96
C LEU A 71 -0.48 -12.70 2.53
N PRO A 72 0.21 -13.65 1.88
CA PRO A 72 0.26 -15.06 2.29
C PRO A 72 1.24 -15.29 3.46
N LEU A 73 1.23 -14.41 4.45
CA LEU A 73 2.12 -14.43 5.61
C LEU A 73 1.30 -14.33 6.89
N LYS A 74 1.80 -14.92 7.99
CA LYS A 74 1.32 -14.63 9.35
C LYS A 74 2.23 -13.58 9.98
N LYS A 75 1.75 -12.91 11.04
CA LYS A 75 2.57 -11.96 11.79
C LYS A 75 3.84 -12.62 12.35
N SER A 76 3.74 -13.87 12.80
CA SER A 76 4.85 -14.64 13.34
C SER A 76 5.97 -14.93 12.33
N ASP A 77 5.67 -14.82 11.03
CA ASP A 77 6.61 -15.07 9.95
C ASP A 77 7.44 -13.81 9.63
N ILE A 78 6.92 -12.61 9.89
CA ILE A 78 7.58 -11.35 9.54
C ILE A 78 8.78 -11.09 10.46
N ILE A 79 9.92 -10.84 9.84
CA ILE A 79 11.20 -10.48 10.48
C ILE A 79 11.44 -8.98 10.32
N SER A 80 11.22 -8.44 9.12
CA SER A 80 11.38 -7.02 8.83
C SER A 80 10.31 -6.52 7.85
N LEU A 81 10.06 -5.22 7.93
CA LEU A 81 9.17 -4.49 7.04
C LEU A 81 9.83 -3.15 6.71
N ASP A 82 10.21 -2.97 5.46
CA ASP A 82 10.94 -1.80 4.97
C ASP A 82 10.24 -1.22 3.75
N PHE A 83 10.53 0.06 3.45
CA PHE A 83 9.90 0.78 2.35
C PHE A 83 10.96 1.38 1.42
N LEU A 84 10.70 1.32 0.13
CA LEU A 84 11.47 2.03 -0.88
C LEU A 84 10.59 3.04 -1.60
N ASN A 85 11.12 4.25 -1.74
CA ASN A 85 10.48 5.26 -2.55
C ASN A 85 10.41 4.87 -4.04
N LYS A 86 9.54 5.58 -4.75
CA LYS A 86 9.27 5.38 -6.18
C LYS A 86 10.52 5.32 -7.05
N ASN A 87 11.49 6.20 -6.82
CA ASN A 87 12.71 6.26 -7.63
C ASN A 87 13.61 5.05 -7.36
N SER A 88 13.85 4.74 -6.08
CA SER A 88 14.68 3.60 -5.68
C SER A 88 14.06 2.27 -6.10
N SER A 89 12.74 2.10 -5.92
CA SER A 89 12.01 0.89 -6.32
C SER A 89 12.13 0.60 -7.81
N ARG A 90 11.95 1.63 -8.67
CA ARG A 90 12.07 1.50 -10.13
C ARG A 90 13.46 1.09 -10.58
N ILE A 91 14.51 1.58 -9.90
CA ILE A 91 15.90 1.22 -10.21
C ILE A 91 16.17 -0.23 -9.80
N ILE A 92 15.79 -0.62 -8.58
CA ILE A 92 16.14 -1.92 -8.01
C ILE A 92 15.36 -3.06 -8.70
N TYR A 93 14.07 -2.86 -8.95
CA TYR A 93 13.20 -3.92 -9.50
C TYR A 93 12.96 -3.79 -11.01
N ASN A 94 13.49 -2.76 -11.66
CA ASN A 94 13.35 -2.49 -13.10
C ASN A 94 11.88 -2.51 -13.58
N GLU A 95 10.97 -1.98 -12.77
CA GLU A 95 9.54 -2.00 -13.06
C GLU A 95 8.97 -0.58 -12.99
N LYS A 96 8.63 -0.05 -14.17
CA LYS A 96 8.29 1.37 -14.37
C LYS A 96 6.95 1.77 -13.74
N GLU A 97 6.05 0.79 -13.56
CA GLU A 97 4.69 0.98 -13.04
C GLU A 97 4.58 0.84 -11.52
N ASN A 98 5.72 0.79 -10.82
CA ASN A 98 5.72 0.69 -9.36
C ASN A 98 5.86 2.07 -8.73
N ASP A 99 4.94 2.35 -7.82
CA ASP A 99 4.83 3.58 -7.06
C ASP A 99 5.49 3.45 -5.68
N GLY A 100 6.68 2.83 -5.66
CA GLY A 100 7.40 2.46 -4.44
C GLY A 100 7.47 0.94 -4.27
N ALA A 101 8.03 0.47 -3.16
CA ALA A 101 8.02 -0.94 -2.79
C ALA A 101 7.89 -1.14 -1.28
N ILE A 102 7.12 -2.16 -0.91
CA ILE A 102 7.02 -2.73 0.44
C ILE A 102 7.90 -3.97 0.44
N ILE A 103 8.99 -3.94 1.21
CA ILE A 103 9.92 -5.06 1.35
C ILE A 103 9.62 -5.78 2.65
N ILE A 104 9.33 -7.07 2.54
CA ILE A 104 9.00 -7.93 3.67
C ILE A 104 10.06 -9.02 3.77
N GLY A 105 10.85 -8.96 4.83
CA GLY A 105 11.69 -10.08 5.27
C GLY A 105 10.83 -11.03 6.10
N ALA A 106 10.72 -12.29 5.69
CA ALA A 106 9.94 -13.30 6.38
C ALA A 106 10.73 -14.58 6.60
N LYS A 107 10.43 -15.31 7.69
CA LYS A 107 10.98 -16.63 7.96
C LYS A 107 10.67 -17.56 6.79
N ILE A 108 11.70 -18.21 6.29
CA ILE A 108 11.53 -19.27 5.29
C ILE A 108 10.87 -20.44 5.99
N GLN A 109 9.62 -20.74 5.64
CA GLN A 109 8.99 -21.98 6.06
C GLN A 109 9.57 -23.10 5.20
N ASN A 110 10.57 -23.81 5.73
CA ASN A 110 10.97 -25.09 5.18
C ASN A 110 9.80 -26.05 5.41
N LYS A 111 9.15 -26.44 4.31
CA LYS A 111 8.07 -27.42 4.32
C LYS A 111 8.62 -28.82 4.47
#